data_AF-A0A7V5YFL1-F1
#
_entry.id   AF-A0A7V5YFL1-F1
#
_cell.length_a   1.000
_cell.length_b   1.000
_cell.length_c   1.000
_cell.angle_alpha   90.00
_cell.angle_beta   90.00
_cell.angle_gamma   90.00
#
_symmetry.space_group_name_H-M   'P 1'
#
loop_
_entity.id
_entity.type
_entity.pdbx_description
1 polymer ?
#
loop_
_entity_poly.entity_id
_entity_poly.type
_entity_poly.pdbx_seq_one_letter_code
_entity_poly.pdbx_strand_id
1 'polypeptide(L)'
;MLDRCTRVRSAEQEARAAVEAGRWMNASEAYRSALDLYRGEFLAEDRYEEWSIAPREEWRNRYLAVLEYLGHCQSQLGLYKEAVRYCRQVIAVQPYREATYRDLMRYHYQSGESGAALKDYQSCLQSLREHLNVGPAPETVALREKIARHELPQEKVFDPLRVAVLPLANFSPDPNDEYFADGMTEEMIAQLSKIDGFRIIARTSIMQSAKGSRRSGAN
;
A
#
# COMPACT_ATOMS: atom_id res chain seq x y z
N MET A 1 -18.17 -24.44 9.39
CA MET A 1 -18.13 -22.96 9.53
C MET A 1 -17.31 -22.51 10.73
N LEU A 2 -17.44 -23.12 11.91
CA LEU A 2 -16.64 -22.78 13.12
C LEU A 2 -15.13 -22.80 12.88
N ASP A 3 -14.59 -23.80 12.19
CA ASP A 3 -13.15 -23.90 11.87
C ASP A 3 -12.62 -22.74 11.00
N ARG A 4 -13.42 -22.24 10.05
CA ARG A 4 -13.02 -21.07 9.25
C ARG A 4 -13.03 -19.79 10.10
N CYS A 5 -14.00 -19.66 11.00
CA CYS A 5 -14.13 -18.49 11.85
C CYS A 5 -12.96 -18.36 12.83
N THR A 6 -12.53 -19.47 13.43
CA THR A 6 -11.37 -19.52 14.32
C THR A 6 -10.08 -19.22 13.56
N ARG A 7 -9.91 -19.78 12.36
CA ARG A 7 -8.75 -19.53 11.50
C ARG A 7 -8.63 -18.06 11.06
N VAL A 8 -9.75 -17.43 10.68
CA VAL A 8 -9.77 -15.99 10.37
C VAL A 8 -9.35 -15.16 11.59
N ARG A 9 -9.93 -15.46 12.77
CA ARG A 9 -9.61 -14.76 14.02
C ARG A 9 -8.12 -14.89 14.38
N SER A 10 -7.56 -16.09 14.22
CA SER A 10 -6.13 -16.34 14.43
C SER A 10 -5.25 -15.53 13.48
N ALA A 11 -5.57 -15.53 12.18
CA ALA A 11 -4.82 -14.78 11.17
C ALA A 11 -4.87 -13.26 11.41
N GLU A 12 -6.03 -12.73 11.82
CA GLU A 12 -6.16 -11.32 12.20
C GLU A 12 -5.33 -10.98 13.46
N GLN A 13 -5.27 -11.88 14.44
CA GLN A 13 -4.49 -11.67 15.67
C GLN A 13 -2.97 -11.68 15.37
N GLU A 14 -2.50 -12.60 14.54
CA GLU A 14 -1.12 -12.64 14.06
C GLU A 14 -0.76 -11.37 13.29
N ALA A 15 -1.66 -10.92 12.40
CA ALA A 15 -1.46 -9.70 11.64
C ALA A 15 -1.33 -8.46 12.55
N ARG A 16 -2.18 -8.35 13.57
CA ARG A 16 -2.10 -7.25 14.56
C ARG A 16 -0.79 -7.27 15.34
N ALA A 17 -0.33 -8.44 15.79
CA ALA A 17 0.95 -8.58 16.46
C ALA A 17 2.13 -8.19 15.55
N ALA A 18 2.04 -8.47 14.25
CA ALA A 18 3.03 -8.04 13.27
C ALA A 18 3.01 -6.51 13.06
N VAL A 19 1.83 -5.88 13.04
CA VAL A 19 1.68 -4.41 13.00
C VAL A 19 2.33 -3.75 14.20
N GLU A 20 2.05 -4.24 15.42
CA GLU A 20 2.63 -3.72 16.66
C GLU A 20 4.17 -3.84 16.68
N ALA A 21 4.70 -4.88 16.04
CA ALA A 21 6.14 -5.09 15.87
C ALA A 21 6.75 -4.33 14.68
N GLY A 22 5.97 -3.53 13.94
CA GLY A 22 6.42 -2.79 12.75
C GLY A 22 6.78 -3.67 11.55
N ARG A 23 6.38 -4.95 11.56
CA ARG A 23 6.65 -5.93 10.48
C ARG A 23 5.53 -5.88 9.43
N TRP A 24 5.47 -4.79 8.68
CA TRP A 24 4.39 -4.49 7.72
C TRP A 24 4.19 -5.56 6.64
N MET A 25 5.28 -6.20 6.19
CA MET A 25 5.22 -7.26 5.18
C MET A 25 4.51 -8.51 5.72
N ASN A 26 4.92 -9.00 6.89
CA ASN A 26 4.28 -10.13 7.57
C ASN A 26 2.82 -9.82 7.93
N ALA A 27 2.53 -8.60 8.39
CA ALA A 27 1.17 -8.16 8.66
C ALA A 27 0.29 -8.22 7.40
N SER A 28 0.80 -7.72 6.27
CA SER A 28 0.13 -7.79 4.98
C SER A 28 -0.16 -9.23 4.54
N GLU A 29 0.80 -10.15 4.70
CA GLU A 29 0.62 -11.56 4.34
C GLU A 29 -0.43 -12.25 5.22
N ALA A 30 -0.41 -12.00 6.53
CA ALA A 30 -1.39 -12.55 7.46
C ALA A 30 -2.81 -12.04 7.18
N TYR A 31 -2.98 -10.73 6.92
CA TYR A 31 -4.29 -10.18 6.55
C TYR A 31 -4.78 -10.70 5.18
N ARG A 32 -3.88 -10.90 4.21
CA ARG A 32 -4.24 -11.49 2.92
C ARG A 32 -4.71 -12.94 3.08
N SER A 33 -4.03 -13.70 3.94
CA SER A 33 -4.45 -15.06 4.30
C SER A 33 -5.82 -15.06 4.97
N ALA A 34 -6.12 -14.07 5.82
CA ALA A 34 -7.45 -13.87 6.37
C ALA A 34 -8.49 -13.61 5.27
N LEU A 35 -8.22 -12.72 4.30
CA LEU A 35 -9.10 -12.47 3.15
C LEU A 35 -9.40 -13.73 2.32
N ASP A 36 -8.40 -14.59 2.09
CA ASP A 36 -8.61 -15.84 1.37
C ASP A 36 -9.56 -16.81 2.09
N LEU A 37 -9.66 -16.70 3.41
CA LEU A 37 -10.60 -17.46 4.22
C LEU A 37 -12.02 -16.87 4.21
N TYR A 38 -12.17 -15.57 3.90
CA TYR A 38 -13.46 -14.89 3.71
C TYR A 38 -14.18 -15.27 2.39
N ARG A 39 -13.84 -16.41 1.75
CA ARG A 39 -14.48 -16.85 0.50
C ARG A 39 -15.96 -17.15 0.68
N GLY A 40 -16.80 -16.32 0.05
CA GLY A 40 -18.25 -16.47 -0.04
C GLY A 40 -19.01 -15.62 0.98
N GLU A 41 -20.31 -15.51 0.77
CA GLU A 41 -21.19 -14.78 1.68
C GLU A 41 -21.41 -15.60 2.96
N PHE A 42 -21.08 -15.04 4.13
CA PHE A 42 -21.30 -15.71 5.41
C PHE A 42 -22.80 -15.96 5.62
N LEU A 43 -23.18 -17.19 5.99
CA LEU A 43 -24.58 -17.62 6.17
C LEU A 43 -25.48 -17.30 4.96
N ALA A 44 -25.01 -17.62 3.74
CA ALA A 44 -25.79 -17.41 2.53
C ALA A 44 -27.12 -18.18 2.52
N GLU A 45 -27.16 -19.38 3.11
CA GLU A 45 -28.34 -20.27 3.17
C GLU A 45 -29.39 -19.74 4.15
N ASP A 46 -28.98 -19.14 5.27
CA ASP A 46 -29.85 -18.59 6.32
C ASP A 46 -30.10 -17.08 6.15
N ARG A 47 -29.98 -16.55 4.92
CA ARG A 47 -29.98 -15.10 4.62
C ARG A 47 -31.17 -14.33 5.22
N TYR A 48 -32.33 -14.97 5.30
CA TYR A 48 -33.59 -14.34 5.74
C TYR A 48 -33.96 -14.68 7.18
N GLU A 49 -33.13 -15.46 7.88
CA GLU A 49 -33.33 -15.78 9.28
C GLU A 49 -32.89 -14.62 10.19
N GLU A 50 -33.73 -14.23 11.13
CA GLU A 50 -33.50 -13.04 11.97
C GLU A 50 -32.25 -13.18 12.86
N TRP A 51 -31.94 -14.39 13.32
CA TRP A 51 -30.73 -14.69 14.09
C TRP A 51 -29.44 -14.56 13.27
N SER A 52 -29.51 -14.64 11.94
CA SER A 52 -28.34 -14.59 11.05
C SER A 52 -27.90 -13.16 10.75
N ILE A 53 -28.79 -12.17 10.91
CA ILE A 53 -28.53 -10.75 10.60
C ILE A 53 -27.29 -10.25 11.35
N ALA A 54 -27.29 -10.27 12.69
CA ALA A 54 -26.21 -9.71 13.50
C ALA A 54 -24.84 -10.39 13.25
N PRO A 55 -24.74 -11.74 13.21
CA PRO A 55 -23.50 -12.42 12.81
C PRO A 55 -23.03 -12.00 11.42
N ARG A 56 -23.91 -11.91 10.42
CA ARG A 56 -23.52 -11.50 9.06
C ARG A 56 -22.99 -10.09 9.01
N GLU A 57 -23.58 -9.18 9.77
CA GLU A 57 -23.06 -7.81 9.90
C GLU A 57 -21.71 -7.77 10.61
N GLU A 58 -21.49 -8.56 11.66
CA GLU A 58 -20.18 -8.70 12.32
C GLU A 58 -19.12 -9.16 11.31
N TRP A 59 -19.40 -10.22 10.57
CA TRP A 59 -18.47 -10.77 9.57
C TRP A 59 -18.19 -9.79 8.44
N ARG A 60 -19.20 -9.06 7.96
CA ARG A 60 -19.02 -7.98 6.97
C ARG A 60 -18.15 -6.86 7.52
N ASN A 61 -18.37 -6.43 8.76
CA ASN A 61 -17.58 -5.37 9.38
C ASN A 61 -16.12 -5.78 9.58
N ARG A 62 -15.86 -7.04 9.96
CA ARG A 62 -14.49 -7.57 10.04
C ARG A 62 -13.82 -7.64 8.68
N TYR A 63 -14.53 -8.11 7.66
CA TYR A 63 -14.02 -8.14 6.29
C TYR A 63 -13.58 -6.74 5.81
N LEU A 64 -14.42 -5.72 6.03
CA LEU A 64 -14.08 -4.34 5.68
C LEU A 64 -12.89 -3.83 6.49
N ALA A 65 -12.82 -4.13 7.79
CA ALA A 65 -11.67 -3.76 8.61
C ALA A 65 -10.37 -4.39 8.10
N VAL A 66 -10.38 -5.66 7.69
CA VAL A 66 -9.20 -6.34 7.12
C VAL A 66 -8.74 -5.66 5.83
N LEU A 67 -9.66 -5.22 4.97
CA LEU A 67 -9.31 -4.46 3.77
C LEU A 67 -8.66 -3.11 4.12
N GLU A 68 -9.20 -2.38 5.10
CA GLU A 68 -8.63 -1.11 5.56
C GLU A 68 -7.22 -1.31 6.15
N TYR A 69 -7.04 -2.34 6.98
CA TYR A 69 -5.71 -2.68 7.53
C TYR A 69 -4.71 -3.11 6.46
N LEU A 70 -5.15 -3.85 5.44
CA LEU A 70 -4.30 -4.16 4.28
C LEU A 70 -3.90 -2.90 3.54
N GLY A 71 -4.85 -2.01 3.27
CA GLY A 71 -4.57 -0.71 2.66
C GLY A 71 -3.51 0.05 3.43
N HIS A 72 -3.64 0.11 4.75
CA HIS A 72 -2.66 0.74 5.63
C HIS A 72 -1.29 0.05 5.56
N CYS A 73 -1.21 -1.28 5.67
CA CYS A 73 0.04 -2.02 5.57
C CYS A 73 0.74 -1.78 4.22
N GLN A 74 0.00 -1.79 3.11
CA GLN A 74 0.56 -1.48 1.79
C GLN A 74 1.08 -0.06 1.71
N SER A 75 0.40 0.91 2.34
CA SER A 75 0.87 2.29 2.38
C SER A 75 2.20 2.43 3.13
N GLN A 76 2.38 1.70 4.24
CA GLN A 76 3.65 1.68 4.99
C GLN A 76 4.80 1.03 4.20
N LEU A 77 4.47 0.15 3.25
CA LEU A 77 5.42 -0.46 2.32
C LEU A 77 5.66 0.41 1.07
N GLY A 78 5.03 1.59 0.94
CA GLY A 78 5.12 2.44 -0.26
C GLY A 78 4.34 1.90 -1.47
N LEU A 79 3.55 0.84 -1.30
CA LEU A 79 2.77 0.17 -2.34
C LEU A 79 1.38 0.83 -2.50
N TYR A 80 1.36 2.14 -2.77
CA TYR A 80 0.11 2.94 -2.79
C TYR A 80 -0.93 2.47 -3.79
N LYS A 81 -0.51 1.86 -4.92
CA LYS A 81 -1.46 1.32 -5.91
C LYS A 81 -2.32 0.20 -5.33
N GLU A 82 -1.73 -0.70 -4.55
CA GLU A 82 -2.48 -1.75 -3.86
C GLU A 82 -3.29 -1.17 -2.71
N ALA A 83 -2.76 -0.17 -1.98
CA ALA A 83 -3.52 0.53 -0.94
C ALA A 83 -4.82 1.15 -1.48
N VAL A 84 -4.72 1.89 -2.59
CA VAL A 84 -5.86 2.46 -3.34
C VAL A 84 -6.87 1.40 -3.76
N ARG A 85 -6.39 0.24 -4.23
CA ARG A 85 -7.27 -0.88 -4.63
C ARG A 85 -8.12 -1.37 -3.46
N TYR A 86 -7.53 -1.55 -2.27
CA TYR A 86 -8.28 -1.98 -1.08
C TYR A 86 -9.29 -0.93 -0.61
N CYS A 87 -8.93 0.37 -0.63
CA CYS A 87 -9.88 1.45 -0.35
C CYS A 87 -11.09 1.41 -1.30
N ARG A 88 -10.87 1.19 -2.59
CA ARG A 88 -11.96 1.10 -3.58
C ARG A 88 -12.89 -0.08 -3.32
N GLN A 89 -12.36 -1.21 -2.83
CA GLN A 89 -13.19 -2.35 -2.44
C GLN A 89 -14.08 -2.02 -1.23
N VAL A 90 -13.55 -1.30 -0.24
CA VAL A 90 -14.35 -0.84 0.91
C VAL A 90 -15.43 0.15 0.47
N ILE A 91 -15.09 1.14 -0.36
CA ILE A 91 -16.03 2.14 -0.89
C ILE A 91 -17.16 1.49 -1.70
N ALA A 92 -16.87 0.43 -2.47
CA ALA A 92 -17.89 -0.30 -3.22
C ALA A 92 -18.97 -0.93 -2.32
N VAL A 93 -18.64 -1.24 -1.06
CA VAL A 93 -19.57 -1.81 -0.07
C VAL A 93 -20.18 -0.73 0.82
N GLN A 94 -19.40 0.28 1.22
CA GLN A 94 -19.85 1.41 2.05
C GLN A 94 -19.46 2.74 1.41
N PRO A 95 -20.27 3.23 0.44
CA PRO A 95 -19.93 4.43 -0.33
C PRO A 95 -19.84 5.71 0.48
N TYR A 96 -20.45 5.79 1.66
CA TYR A 96 -20.53 7.01 2.48
C TYR A 96 -19.50 7.03 3.64
N ARG A 97 -18.55 6.08 3.66
CA ARG A 97 -17.53 6.02 4.71
C ARG A 97 -16.39 7.01 4.44
N GLU A 98 -16.50 8.22 5.00
CA GLU A 98 -15.52 9.29 4.81
C GLU A 98 -14.08 8.92 5.20
N ALA A 99 -13.89 8.10 6.24
CA ALA A 99 -12.58 7.66 6.68
C ALA A 99 -11.78 7.00 5.54
N THR A 100 -12.43 6.12 4.76
CA THR A 100 -11.81 5.43 3.62
C THR A 100 -11.46 6.39 2.48
N TYR A 101 -12.27 7.42 2.23
CA TYR A 101 -11.91 8.47 1.27
C TYR A 101 -10.72 9.28 1.74
N ARG A 102 -10.61 9.59 3.04
CA ARG A 102 -9.44 10.29 3.58
C ARG A 102 -8.17 9.48 3.40
N ASP A 103 -8.22 8.17 3.58
CA ASP A 103 -7.08 7.28 3.32
C ASP A 103 -6.73 7.24 1.83
N LEU A 104 -7.74 7.10 0.96
CA LEU A 104 -7.56 7.14 -0.49
C LEU A 104 -6.90 8.44 -0.97
N MET A 105 -7.36 9.59 -0.45
CA MET A 105 -6.79 10.91 -0.71
C MET A 105 -5.32 10.99 -0.24
N ARG A 106 -5.01 10.45 0.94
CA ARG A 106 -3.63 10.41 1.45
C ARG A 106 -2.73 9.56 0.57
N TYR A 107 -3.19 8.38 0.15
CA TYR A 107 -2.41 7.47 -0.69
C TYR A 107 -2.14 8.05 -2.07
N HIS A 108 -3.14 8.66 -2.72
CA HIS A 108 -2.92 9.37 -3.99
C HIS A 108 -2.00 10.58 -3.83
N TYR A 109 -2.13 11.33 -2.74
CA TYR A 109 -1.22 12.45 -2.49
C TYR A 109 0.23 11.98 -2.27
N GLN A 110 0.43 10.91 -1.49
CA GLN A 110 1.74 10.31 -1.22
C GLN A 110 2.39 9.71 -2.48
N SER A 111 1.60 9.18 -3.42
CA SER A 111 2.11 8.72 -4.72
C SER A 111 2.41 9.85 -5.71
N GLY A 112 2.21 11.12 -5.32
CA GLY A 112 2.43 12.31 -6.15
C GLY A 112 1.23 12.72 -7.02
N GLU A 113 0.10 12.01 -6.91
CA GLU A 113 -1.10 12.20 -7.72
C GLU A 113 -2.11 13.16 -7.03
N SER A 114 -1.70 14.40 -6.75
CA SER A 114 -2.54 15.37 -6.02
C SER A 114 -3.90 15.66 -6.69
N GLY A 115 -3.94 15.66 -8.03
CA GLY A 115 -5.19 15.80 -8.78
C GLY A 115 -6.17 14.64 -8.58
N ALA A 116 -5.66 13.41 -8.45
CA ALA A 116 -6.48 12.24 -8.13
C ALA A 116 -7.06 12.35 -6.72
N ALA A 117 -6.25 12.76 -5.74
CA ALA A 117 -6.72 12.99 -4.38
C ALA A 117 -7.85 14.04 -4.29
N LEU A 118 -7.77 15.13 -5.07
CA LEU A 118 -8.85 16.14 -5.12
C LEU A 118 -10.12 15.60 -5.79
N LYS A 119 -9.98 14.69 -6.78
CA LYS A 119 -11.11 13.99 -7.39
C LYS A 119 -11.77 13.01 -6.42
N ASP A 120 -10.99 12.34 -5.57
CA ASP A 120 -11.52 11.46 -4.53
C ASP A 120 -12.36 12.23 -3.51
N TYR A 121 -11.91 13.43 -3.12
CA TYR A 121 -12.72 14.34 -2.29
C TYR A 121 -14.06 14.70 -2.94
N GLN A 122 -14.06 15.04 -4.23
CA GLN A 122 -15.32 15.33 -4.95
C GLN A 122 -16.25 14.11 -4.98
N SER A 123 -15.69 12.91 -5.17
CA SER A 123 -16.45 11.66 -5.15
C SER A 123 -17.04 11.39 -3.77
N CYS A 124 -16.31 11.70 -2.69
CA CYS A 124 -16.81 11.64 -1.32
C CYS A 124 -18.01 12.58 -1.12
N LEU A 125 -17.91 13.84 -1.55
CA LEU A 125 -19.00 14.81 -1.46
C LEU A 125 -20.26 14.35 -2.18
N GLN A 126 -20.09 13.80 -3.39
CA GLN A 126 -21.22 13.30 -4.17
C GLN A 126 -21.91 12.15 -3.45
N SER A 127 -21.13 11.17 -2.97
CA SER A 127 -21.66 10.01 -2.25
C SER A 127 -22.40 10.39 -0.96
N LEU A 128 -21.83 11.30 -0.15
CA LEU A 128 -22.49 11.78 1.07
C LEU A 128 -23.81 12.50 0.77
N ARG A 129 -23.84 13.31 -0.29
CA ARG A 129 -25.05 13.99 -0.72
C ARG A 129 -26.12 13.01 -1.20
N GLU A 130 -25.75 12.04 -2.02
CA GLU A 130 -26.66 11.06 -2.61
C GLU A 130 -27.25 10.11 -1.56
N HIS A 131 -26.42 9.61 -0.64
CA HIS A 131 -26.83 8.56 0.29
C HIS A 131 -27.31 9.06 1.64
N LEU A 132 -26.76 10.17 2.14
CA LEU A 132 -27.01 10.66 3.51
C LEU A 132 -27.58 12.09 3.54
N ASN A 133 -27.52 12.83 2.43
CA ASN A 133 -27.90 14.23 2.34
C ASN A 133 -27.21 15.12 3.40
N VAL A 134 -25.95 14.82 3.71
CA VAL A 134 -25.11 15.60 4.64
C VAL A 134 -23.88 16.17 3.93
N GLY A 135 -23.27 17.19 4.55
CA GLY A 135 -21.96 17.68 4.15
C GLY A 135 -20.82 16.81 4.68
N PRO A 136 -19.58 17.01 4.18
CA PRO A 136 -18.40 16.30 4.66
C PRO A 136 -18.04 16.68 6.10
N ALA A 137 -17.41 15.77 6.82
CA ALA A 137 -16.84 16.06 8.13
C ALA A 137 -15.70 17.09 8.06
N PRO A 138 -15.47 17.89 9.12
CA PRO A 138 -14.42 18.92 9.14
C PRO A 138 -13.02 18.39 8.83
N GLU A 139 -12.70 17.17 9.28
CA GLU A 139 -11.38 16.58 9.02
C GLU A 139 -11.18 16.22 7.55
N THR A 140 -12.26 15.88 6.83
CA THR A 140 -12.24 15.62 5.37
C THR A 140 -11.96 16.90 4.60
N VAL A 141 -12.62 18.01 4.99
CA VAL A 141 -12.38 19.34 4.42
C VAL A 141 -10.95 19.81 4.70
N ALA A 142 -10.49 19.68 5.94
CA ALA A 142 -9.15 20.07 6.34
C ALA A 142 -8.07 19.29 5.57
N LEU A 143 -8.28 17.99 5.31
CA LEU A 143 -7.36 17.19 4.51
C LEU A 143 -7.27 17.71 3.07
N ARG A 144 -8.42 17.99 2.43
CA ARG A 144 -8.48 18.55 1.07
C ARG A 144 -7.72 19.88 0.98
N GLU A 145 -7.87 20.75 1.97
CA GLU A 145 -7.17 22.03 2.02
C GLU A 145 -5.66 21.86 2.09
N LYS A 146 -5.18 20.99 2.99
CA LYS A 146 -3.75 20.69 3.12
C LYS A 146 -3.16 20.09 1.84
N ILE A 147 -3.91 19.21 1.17
CA ILE A 147 -3.52 18.64 -0.14
C ILE A 147 -3.43 19.73 -1.21
N ALA A 148 -4.45 20.59 -1.30
CA ALA A 148 -4.49 21.65 -2.31
C ALA A 148 -3.36 22.69 -2.15
N ARG A 149 -2.88 22.88 -0.92
CA ARG A 149 -1.76 23.78 -0.59
C ARG A 149 -0.40 23.08 -0.57
N HIS A 150 -0.35 21.78 -0.81
CA HIS A 150 0.86 20.95 -0.69
C HIS A 150 1.54 21.05 0.69
N GLU A 151 0.76 21.16 1.76
CA GLU A 151 1.25 21.32 3.14
C GLU A 151 1.50 19.99 3.86
N LEU A 152 1.15 18.86 3.23
CA LEU A 152 1.45 17.54 3.77
C LEU A 152 2.84 17.09 3.33
N PRO A 153 3.65 16.51 4.24
CA PRO A 153 4.91 15.90 3.86
C PRO A 153 4.62 14.75 2.88
N GLN A 154 5.22 14.81 1.69
CA GLN A 154 5.29 13.68 0.80
C GLN A 154 6.51 12.85 1.20
N GLU A 155 6.26 11.62 1.63
CA GLU A 155 7.35 10.66 1.79
C GLU A 155 7.95 10.39 0.41
N LYS A 156 9.28 10.43 0.31
CA LYS A 156 9.96 10.01 -0.92
C LYS A 156 9.77 8.50 -1.04
N VAL A 157 8.80 8.13 -1.87
CA VAL A 157 8.45 6.74 -2.11
C VAL A 157 9.56 6.06 -2.90
N PHE A 158 10.34 5.22 -2.23
CA PHE A 158 11.15 4.23 -2.92
C PHE A 158 10.23 3.03 -3.20
N ASP A 159 10.09 2.65 -4.48
CA ASP A 159 9.46 1.39 -4.83
C ASP A 159 10.34 0.28 -4.21
N PRO A 160 9.91 -0.41 -3.13
CA PRO A 160 10.78 -1.31 -2.38
C PRO A 160 11.20 -2.52 -3.22
N LEU A 161 10.47 -2.77 -4.30
CA LEU A 161 10.74 -3.79 -5.28
C LEU A 161 11.67 -3.29 -6.39
N ARG A 162 12.06 -2.01 -6.41
CA ARG A 162 13.10 -1.50 -7.32
C ARG A 162 14.44 -1.46 -6.63
N VAL A 163 15.33 -2.33 -7.09
CA VAL A 163 16.70 -2.38 -6.62
C VAL A 163 17.61 -1.81 -7.70
N ALA A 164 18.40 -0.81 -7.33
CA ALA A 164 19.50 -0.32 -8.15
C ALA A 164 20.79 -0.99 -7.65
N VAL A 165 21.46 -1.74 -8.52
CA VAL A 165 22.79 -2.28 -8.24
C VAL A 165 23.81 -1.27 -8.77
N LEU A 166 24.52 -0.61 -7.85
CA LEU A 166 25.60 0.32 -8.21
C LEU A 166 26.87 -0.48 -8.58
N PRO A 167 27.70 0.01 -9.52
CA PRO A 167 29.01 -0.56 -9.77
C PRO A 167 29.82 -0.67 -8.48
N LEU A 168 30.36 -1.85 -8.21
CA LEU A 168 31.23 -2.06 -7.07
C LEU A 168 32.50 -1.20 -7.23
N ALA A 169 32.90 -0.53 -6.16
CA ALA A 169 34.12 0.25 -6.15
C ALA A 169 35.32 -0.71 -6.02
N ASN A 170 36.29 -0.60 -6.92
CA ASN A 170 37.58 -1.24 -6.76
C ASN A 170 38.41 -0.45 -5.74
N PHE A 171 38.75 -1.06 -4.60
CA PHE A 171 39.64 -0.48 -3.59
C PHE A 171 41.07 -1.01 -3.68
N SER A 172 41.36 -1.91 -4.63
CA SER A 172 42.69 -2.42 -4.92
C SER A 172 43.47 -1.45 -5.82
N PRO A 173 44.80 -1.33 -5.62
CA PRO A 173 45.67 -0.59 -6.53
C PRO A 173 45.94 -1.31 -7.87
N ASP A 174 45.52 -2.57 -8.03
CA ASP A 174 45.67 -3.33 -9.29
C ASP A 174 44.56 -2.96 -10.30
N PRO A 175 44.90 -2.48 -11.51
CA PRO A 175 43.93 -2.20 -12.58
C PRO A 175 43.13 -3.44 -13.03
N ASN A 176 43.67 -4.66 -12.87
CA ASN A 176 42.96 -5.88 -13.24
C ASN A 176 41.78 -6.20 -12.31
N ASP A 177 41.80 -5.69 -11.08
CA ASP A 177 40.71 -5.88 -10.12
C ASP A 177 39.48 -5.01 -10.45
N GLU A 178 39.62 -4.04 -11.36
CA GLU A 178 38.51 -3.21 -11.84
C GLU A 178 37.56 -4.04 -12.73
N TYR A 179 38.14 -4.88 -13.60
CA TYR A 179 37.37 -5.83 -14.40
C TYR A 179 36.65 -6.87 -13.52
N PHE A 180 37.28 -7.25 -12.41
CA PHE A 180 36.70 -8.16 -11.44
C PHE A 180 35.49 -7.56 -10.71
N ALA A 181 35.60 -6.31 -10.22
CA ALA A 181 34.49 -5.58 -9.59
C ALA A 181 33.30 -5.38 -10.55
N ASP A 182 33.59 -5.12 -11.83
CA ASP A 182 32.58 -5.03 -12.88
C ASP A 182 31.89 -6.38 -13.14
N GLY A 183 32.65 -7.46 -13.24
CA GLY A 183 32.10 -8.81 -13.41
C GLY A 183 31.19 -9.22 -12.24
N MET A 184 31.59 -8.89 -11.01
CA MET A 184 30.75 -9.10 -9.82
C MET A 184 29.47 -8.26 -9.83
N THR A 185 29.53 -7.04 -10.34
CA THR A 185 28.36 -6.17 -10.48
C THR A 185 27.36 -6.78 -11.47
N GLU A 186 27.82 -7.23 -12.64
CA GLU A 186 26.97 -7.88 -13.65
C GLU A 186 26.36 -9.19 -13.12
N GLU A 187 27.13 -10.01 -12.38
CA GLU A 187 26.61 -11.23 -11.78
C GLU A 187 25.55 -10.94 -10.70
N MET A 188 25.76 -9.92 -9.85
CA MET A 188 24.73 -9.47 -8.89
C MET A 188 23.45 -9.03 -9.59
N ILE A 189 23.55 -8.24 -10.67
CA ILE A 189 22.41 -7.84 -11.49
C ILE A 189 21.69 -9.07 -12.05
N ALA A 190 22.42 -10.05 -12.59
CA ALA A 190 21.85 -11.26 -13.18
C ALA A 190 21.14 -12.14 -12.14
N GLN A 191 21.71 -12.32 -10.95
CA GLN A 191 21.11 -13.13 -9.88
C GLN A 191 19.85 -12.47 -9.32
N LEU A 192 19.93 -11.19 -8.99
CA LEU A 192 18.78 -10.47 -8.45
C LEU A 192 17.64 -10.34 -9.49
N SER A 193 17.95 -10.30 -10.79
CA SER A 193 16.93 -10.26 -11.87
C SER A 193 16.10 -11.54 -11.97
N LYS A 194 16.56 -12.64 -11.38
CA LYS A 194 15.83 -13.92 -11.34
C LYS A 194 14.86 -14.02 -10.15
N ILE A 195 14.90 -13.08 -9.20
CA ILE A 195 14.01 -13.08 -8.05
C ILE A 195 12.69 -12.42 -8.46
N ASP A 196 11.63 -13.22 -8.52
CA ASP A 196 10.29 -12.74 -8.82
C ASP A 196 9.87 -11.64 -7.84
N GLY A 197 9.45 -10.50 -8.40
CA GLY A 197 9.01 -9.34 -7.63
C GLY A 197 9.98 -8.17 -7.66
N PHE A 198 11.28 -8.36 -7.91
CA PHE A 198 12.22 -7.23 -8.02
C PHE A 198 12.33 -6.71 -9.46
N ARG A 199 12.26 -5.39 -9.64
CA ARG A 199 12.54 -4.68 -10.89
C ARG A 199 13.92 -4.03 -10.78
N ILE A 200 14.90 -4.60 -11.46
CA ILE A 200 16.26 -4.07 -11.45
C ILE A 200 16.41 -2.91 -12.42
N ILE A 201 17.05 -1.84 -11.96
CA ILE A 201 17.42 -0.71 -12.82
C ILE A 201 18.80 -1.01 -13.42
N ALA A 202 18.86 -1.09 -14.75
CA ALA A 202 20.09 -1.42 -15.46
C ALA A 202 21.21 -0.37 -15.28
N ARG A 203 22.46 -0.85 -15.33
CA ARG A 203 23.71 -0.09 -15.19
C ARG A 203 23.76 1.21 -16.00
N THR A 204 23.23 1.21 -17.22
CA THR A 204 23.23 2.37 -18.14
C THR A 204 22.34 3.53 -17.67
N SER A 205 21.21 3.25 -17.02
CA SER A 205 20.34 4.28 -16.44
C SER A 205 20.94 4.90 -15.17
N ILE A 206 21.74 4.13 -14.43
CA ILE A 206 22.43 4.55 -13.21
C ILE A 206 23.62 5.47 -13.54
N MET A 207 24.39 5.16 -14.58
CA MET A 207 25.52 5.99 -15.00
C MET A 207 25.10 7.39 -15.50
N GLN A 208 23.87 7.53 -16.01
CA GLN A 208 23.32 8.83 -16.40
C GLN A 208 22.88 9.66 -15.18
N SER A 209 22.29 9.06 -14.15
CA SER A 209 21.87 9.75 -12.93
C SER A 209 23.04 10.10 -11.99
N ALA A 210 24.08 9.28 -11.92
CA ALA A 210 25.31 9.56 -11.17
C ALA A 210 26.12 10.75 -11.76
N LYS A 211 26.05 10.97 -13.08
CA LYS A 211 26.64 12.17 -13.72
C LYS A 211 25.88 13.46 -13.37
N GLY A 212 24.58 13.39 -13.07
CA GLY A 212 23.78 14.54 -12.65
C GLY A 212 24.06 14.99 -11.21
N SER A 213 24.35 14.04 -10.31
CA SER A 213 24.66 14.33 -8.89
C SER A 213 26.04 15.00 -8.69
N ARG A 214 27.02 14.72 -9.57
CA ARG A 214 28.36 15.33 -9.51
C ARG A 214 28.43 16.83 -9.85
N ARG A 215 27.32 17.47 -10.27
CA ARG A 215 27.29 18.92 -10.60
C ARG A 215 26.73 19.83 -9.51
N SER A 216 26.23 19.30 -8.39
CA SER A 216 25.64 20.13 -7.31
C SER A 216 26.49 20.20 -6.03
N GLY A 217 27.78 19.86 -6.11
CA GLY A 217 28.72 19.91 -4.99
C GLY A 217 29.91 20.87 -5.18
N ALA A 218 29.78 21.85 -6.09
CA ALA A 218 30.76 22.92 -6.27
C ALA A 218 30.04 24.24 -6.62
N ASN A 219 29.55 24.91 -5.58
CA ASN A 219 29.62 26.35 -5.38
C ASN A 219 29.07 26.69 -3.99
#